data_AF-A0AAV0Y9I1-F1
#
_entry.id   AF-A0AAV0Y9I1-F1
#
_cell.length_a   1.000
_cell.length_b   1.000
_cell.length_c   1.000
_cell.angle_alpha   90.00
_cell.angle_beta   90.00
_cell.angle_gamma   90.00
#
_symmetry.space_group_name_H-M   'P 1'
#
loop_
_entity.id
_entity.type
_entity.pdbx_description
1 polymer ?
#
loop_
_entity_poly.entity_id
_entity_poly.type
_entity_poly.pdbx_seq_one_letter_code
_entity_poly.pdbx_strand_id
1 'polypeptide(L)'
;MEFFGSKPRPKTKNVKRLNVSKPKKEYNILEDSQKSSPSNSQPGVSTRIENSNNICNICYIMPKNGVFNHGKIGHIYCCYTCAKKLWRKSNKCPLCNVRIKFVTKMIVV
;
A
#
# COMPACT_ATOMS: atom_id res chain seq x y z
N MET A 1 -10.22 15.39 -28.78
CA MET A 1 -10.82 14.58 -27.69
C MET A 1 -10.03 14.87 -26.42
N GLU A 2 -10.47 15.85 -25.63
CA GLU A 2 -9.80 16.29 -24.40
C GLU A 2 -10.41 15.51 -23.20
N PHE A 3 -9.76 14.42 -22.77
CA PHE A 3 -10.28 13.49 -21.75
C PHE A 3 -9.43 13.42 -20.47
N PHE A 4 -8.82 14.52 -20.05
CA PHE A 4 -8.18 14.59 -18.72
C PHE A 4 -9.11 15.28 -17.73
N GLY A 5 -9.99 14.48 -17.12
CA GLY A 5 -10.82 14.89 -15.99
C GLY A 5 -10.00 15.57 -14.89
N SER A 6 -10.55 16.66 -14.38
CA SER A 6 -9.93 17.57 -13.41
C SER A 6 -9.33 16.83 -12.20
N LYS A 7 -8.02 17.00 -11.96
CA LYS A 7 -7.35 16.51 -10.74
C LYS A 7 -8.05 17.10 -9.50
N PRO A 8 -8.41 16.31 -8.47
CA PRO A 8 -9.02 16.85 -7.26
C PRO A 8 -8.06 17.82 -6.56
N ARG A 9 -8.52 19.07 -6.36
CA ARG A 9 -7.77 20.15 -5.71
C ARG A 9 -7.67 19.89 -4.20
N PRO A 10 -6.48 20.02 -3.57
CA PRO A 10 -6.32 19.76 -2.15
C PRO A 10 -7.00 20.84 -1.31
N LYS A 11 -7.81 20.42 -0.32
CA LYS A 11 -8.29 21.32 0.75
C LYS A 11 -7.17 21.47 1.77
N THR A 12 -6.48 22.61 1.75
CA THR A 12 -5.54 23.00 2.81
C THR A 12 -6.32 23.26 4.10
N LYS A 13 -6.14 22.40 5.10
CA LYS A 13 -6.53 22.71 6.48
C LYS A 13 -5.31 23.26 7.20
N ASN A 14 -5.41 24.48 7.70
CA ASN A 14 -4.43 25.07 8.62
C ASN A 14 -4.44 24.26 9.92
N VAL A 15 -3.39 23.48 10.18
CA VAL A 15 -3.20 22.81 11.48
C VAL A 15 -2.15 23.62 12.23
N LYS A 16 -2.57 24.31 13.30
CA LYS A 16 -1.69 25.00 14.23
C LYS A 16 -0.71 23.98 14.83
N ARG A 17 0.58 24.31 14.81
CA ARG A 17 1.69 23.49 15.34
C ARG A 17 1.54 23.41 16.86
N LEU A 18 1.19 22.24 17.39
CA LEU A 18 1.32 21.96 18.81
C LEU A 18 2.72 21.41 19.08
N ASN A 19 3.43 22.10 19.97
CA ASN A 19 4.78 21.81 20.41
C ASN A 19 4.68 20.92 21.65
N VAL A 20 5.06 19.64 21.58
CA VAL A 20 5.18 18.79 22.79
C VAL A 20 6.42 17.91 22.68
N SER A 21 7.16 17.95 23.77
CA SER A 21 8.47 17.41 24.14
C SER A 21 8.61 15.89 24.05
N LYS A 22 9.86 15.44 23.84
CA LYS A 22 10.31 14.03 23.94
C LYS A 22 9.96 13.42 25.31
N PRO A 23 9.75 12.09 25.36
CA PRO A 23 10.44 11.26 26.35
C PRO A 23 11.22 10.09 25.72
N LYS A 24 12.16 9.58 26.51
CA LYS A 24 13.22 8.60 26.20
C LYS A 24 12.73 7.14 26.23
N LYS A 25 13.46 6.27 25.49
CA LYS A 25 13.75 4.81 25.61
C LYS A 25 12.91 3.96 26.61
N GLU A 26 12.49 2.75 26.27
CA GLU A 26 13.37 1.57 26.13
C GLU A 26 12.92 0.53 25.09
N TYR A 27 13.87 -0.34 24.78
CA TYR A 27 14.04 -1.16 23.58
C TYR A 27 13.84 -2.63 23.93
N ASN A 28 13.35 -3.44 22.99
CA ASN A 28 13.84 -4.81 22.85
C ASN A 28 14.07 -5.10 21.37
N ILE A 29 15.35 -5.34 21.09
CA ILE A 29 15.95 -5.84 19.85
C ILE A 29 15.34 -7.19 19.55
N LEU A 30 15.00 -7.42 18.30
CA LEU A 30 15.43 -8.61 17.55
C LEU A 30 15.25 -8.25 16.08
N GLU A 31 16.35 -7.71 15.54
CA GLU A 31 16.58 -7.69 14.10
C GLU A 31 16.49 -9.12 13.59
N ASP A 32 15.80 -9.33 12.46
CA ASP A 32 16.44 -10.18 11.47
C ASP A 32 16.02 -9.90 10.03
N SER A 33 17.07 -9.58 9.26
CA SER A 33 17.34 -10.04 7.92
C SER A 33 16.33 -9.74 6.80
N GLN A 34 16.73 -8.77 5.99
CA GLN A 34 16.62 -8.88 4.54
C GLN A 34 17.04 -10.30 4.09
N LYS A 35 16.11 -11.12 3.60
CA LYS A 35 16.47 -12.26 2.75
C LYS A 35 15.39 -12.56 1.72
N SER A 36 15.77 -12.34 0.48
CA SER A 36 15.42 -13.23 -0.63
C SER A 36 15.62 -14.70 -0.26
N SER A 37 14.72 -15.56 -0.75
CA SER A 37 14.94 -16.95 -1.23
C SER A 37 13.88 -17.98 -0.75
N PRO A 38 13.68 -19.09 -1.50
CA PRO A 38 12.42 -19.83 -1.66
C PRO A 38 12.25 -21.00 -0.68
N SER A 39 11.03 -21.52 -0.55
CA SER A 39 10.74 -22.73 0.25
C SER A 39 9.89 -23.74 -0.51
N ASN A 40 10.44 -24.95 -0.68
CA ASN A 40 9.85 -26.23 -1.15
C ASN A 40 10.20 -27.25 -0.04
N SER A 41 9.43 -28.25 0.44
CA SER A 41 8.32 -29.06 -0.09
C SER A 41 7.62 -29.91 1.04
N GLN A 42 6.27 -29.98 1.01
CA GLN A 42 5.32 -31.15 1.08
C GLN A 42 5.33 -32.19 2.25
N PRO A 43 4.21 -32.95 2.55
CA PRO A 43 3.06 -33.28 1.66
C PRO A 43 1.62 -33.21 2.24
N GLY A 44 0.63 -33.00 1.33
CA GLY A 44 -0.57 -33.85 1.28
C GLY A 44 -1.97 -33.29 1.64
N VAL A 45 -2.56 -32.41 0.80
CA VAL A 45 -3.98 -32.48 0.34
C VAL A 45 -4.07 -31.77 -1.02
N SER A 46 -4.39 -32.50 -2.09
CA SER A 46 -4.60 -31.96 -3.44
C SER A 46 -5.91 -31.18 -3.53
N THR A 47 -5.85 -29.85 -3.66
CA THR A 47 -6.72 -29.03 -4.53
C THR A 47 -6.30 -27.54 -4.53
N ARG A 48 -5.49 -27.12 -5.52
CA ARG A 48 -5.43 -25.76 -6.11
C ARG A 48 -5.35 -24.50 -5.19
N ILE A 49 -4.61 -24.52 -4.08
CA ILE A 49 -4.35 -23.31 -3.26
C ILE A 49 -2.91 -22.81 -3.46
N GLU A 50 -2.60 -22.28 -4.64
CA GLU A 50 -1.33 -21.57 -4.88
C GLU A 50 -1.63 -20.27 -5.63
N ASN A 51 -2.14 -19.26 -4.89
CA ASN A 51 -2.05 -17.82 -5.21
C ASN A 51 -2.93 -16.91 -4.30
N SER A 52 -3.35 -17.38 -3.12
CA SER A 52 -4.15 -16.57 -2.17
C SER A 52 -3.45 -15.28 -1.72
N ASN A 53 -2.11 -15.23 -1.77
CA ASN A 53 -1.32 -14.05 -1.40
C ASN A 53 -1.48 -12.85 -2.36
N ASN A 54 -2.01 -13.08 -3.56
CA ASN A 54 -2.17 -12.06 -4.58
C ASN A 54 -3.56 -11.40 -4.58
N ILE A 55 -4.46 -11.78 -3.67
CA ILE A 55 -5.81 -11.21 -3.57
C ILE A 55 -5.82 -9.88 -2.80
N CYS A 56 -6.69 -8.94 -3.15
CA CYS A 56 -6.80 -7.64 -2.48
C CYS A 56 -7.20 -7.76 -1.01
N ASN A 57 -6.40 -7.16 -0.11
CA ASN A 57 -6.65 -7.15 1.34
C ASN A 57 -7.89 -6.36 1.80
N ILE A 58 -8.59 -5.66 0.88
CA ILE A 58 -9.76 -4.82 1.21
C ILE A 58 -11.05 -5.45 0.72
N CYS A 59 -11.08 -5.90 -0.54
CA CYS A 59 -12.29 -6.43 -1.14
C CYS A 59 -12.26 -7.94 -1.37
N TYR A 60 -11.09 -8.58 -1.27
CA TYR A 60 -10.89 -10.03 -1.47
C TYR A 60 -11.41 -10.60 -2.81
N ILE A 61 -11.82 -9.75 -3.76
CA ILE A 61 -12.38 -10.14 -5.06
C ILE A 61 -11.34 -10.06 -6.19
N MET A 62 -10.53 -8.99 -6.19
CA MET A 62 -9.61 -8.67 -7.28
C MET A 62 -8.16 -8.86 -6.84
N PRO A 63 -7.21 -9.12 -7.77
CA PRO A 63 -5.80 -9.21 -7.42
C PRO A 63 -5.21 -7.87 -6.98
N LYS A 64 -4.10 -7.92 -6.25
CA LYS A 64 -3.27 -6.78 -5.84
C LYS A 64 -2.56 -6.19 -7.06
N ASN A 65 -3.20 -5.21 -7.68
CA ASN A 65 -2.65 -4.45 -8.81
C ASN A 65 -2.69 -2.94 -8.60
N GLY A 66 -3.03 -2.46 -7.40
CA GLY A 66 -3.03 -1.04 -7.06
C GLY A 66 -1.72 -0.61 -6.43
N VAL A 67 -1.04 0.34 -7.05
CA VAL A 67 0.22 0.92 -6.56
C VAL A 67 -0.02 2.32 -6.00
N PHE A 68 0.39 2.55 -4.76
CA PHE A 68 0.39 3.86 -4.11
C PHE A 68 1.74 4.56 -4.33
N ASN A 69 1.81 5.55 -5.23
CA ASN A 69 3.06 6.23 -5.55
C ASN A 69 3.26 7.47 -4.68
N HIS A 70 4.43 7.57 -4.04
CA HIS A 70 4.83 8.72 -3.22
C HIS A 70 6.23 9.22 -3.57
N GLY A 71 6.50 9.41 -4.86
CA GLY A 71 7.78 9.87 -5.39
C GLY A 71 8.33 8.87 -6.38
N LYS A 72 9.55 8.37 -6.12
CA LYS A 72 10.21 7.32 -6.91
C LYS A 72 9.84 5.89 -6.48
N ILE A 73 9.10 5.76 -5.38
CA ILE A 73 8.71 4.49 -4.78
C ILE A 73 7.19 4.33 -4.81
N GLY A 74 6.76 3.07 -4.93
CA GLY A 74 5.35 2.68 -4.97
C GLY A 74 5.11 1.46 -4.08
N HIS A 75 4.07 1.51 -3.26
CA HIS A 75 3.66 0.38 -2.42
C HIS A 75 2.46 -0.34 -3.01
N ILE A 76 2.53 -1.67 -3.10
CA ILE A 76 1.43 -2.54 -3.51
C ILE A 76 0.78 -3.11 -2.24
N TYR A 77 -0.53 -2.93 -2.11
CA TYR A 77 -1.26 -3.41 -0.93
C TYR A 77 -2.66 -3.94 -1.26
N CYS A 78 -3.36 -3.32 -2.21
CA CYS A 78 -4.72 -3.67 -2.58
C CYS A 78 -4.94 -3.57 -4.09
N CYS A 79 -6.11 -3.94 -4.60
CA CYS A 79 -6.46 -3.74 -6.00
C CYS A 79 -6.62 -2.26 -6.34
N TYR A 80 -6.52 -1.93 -7.62
CA TYR A 80 -6.57 -0.55 -8.12
C TYR A 80 -7.88 0.19 -7.77
N THR A 81 -9.01 -0.52 -7.77
CA THR A 81 -10.32 0.09 -7.41
C THR A 81 -10.37 0.48 -5.93
N CYS A 82 -9.91 -0.39 -5.04
CA CYS A 82 -9.78 -0.09 -3.62
C CYS A 82 -8.74 0.99 -3.35
N ALA A 83 -7.60 0.97 -4.07
CA ALA A 83 -6.56 1.97 -3.94
C ALA A 83 -7.07 3.37 -4.30
N LYS A 84 -7.87 3.53 -5.36
CA LYS A 84 -8.52 4.80 -5.70
C LYS A 84 -9.49 5.28 -4.61
N LYS A 85 -10.29 4.37 -4.05
CA LYS A 85 -11.21 4.70 -2.94
C LYS A 85 -10.44 5.16 -1.71
N LEU A 86 -9.34 4.49 -1.37
CA LEU A 86 -8.49 4.86 -0.24
C LEU A 86 -7.81 6.21 -0.46
N TRP A 87 -7.26 6.43 -1.67
CA TRP A 87 -6.62 7.69 -2.03
C TRP A 87 -7.59 8.87 -1.87
N ARG A 88 -8.84 8.74 -2.34
CA ARG A 88 -9.88 9.77 -2.18
C ARG A 88 -10.26 10.06 -0.72
N LYS A 89 -10.16 9.07 0.17
CA LYS A 89 -10.53 9.19 1.59
C LYS A 89 -9.41 9.79 2.44
N SER A 90 -8.22 9.17 2.42
CA SER A 90 -7.13 9.50 3.36
C SER A 90 -5.98 10.30 2.73
N ASN A 91 -5.81 10.24 1.40
CA ASN A 91 -4.65 10.79 0.67
C ASN A 91 -3.27 10.31 1.18
N LYS A 92 -3.21 9.29 2.05
CA LYS A 92 -1.99 8.75 2.64
C LYS A 92 -1.85 7.26 2.38
N CYS A 93 -0.63 6.81 2.15
CA CYS A 93 -0.30 5.41 1.94
C CYS A 93 -0.54 4.62 3.24
N PRO A 94 -1.23 3.47 3.22
CA PRO A 94 -1.49 2.68 4.42
C PRO A 94 -0.23 2.01 5.00
N LEU A 95 0.83 1.85 4.20
CA LEU A 95 2.05 1.17 4.65
C LEU A 95 3.06 2.13 5.28
N CYS A 96 3.29 3.29 4.67
CA CYS A 96 4.31 4.24 5.12
C CYS A 96 3.76 5.58 5.64
N ASN A 97 2.44 5.77 5.62
CA ASN A 97 1.77 7.00 6.05
C ASN A 97 2.22 8.29 5.29
N VAL A 98 2.91 8.14 4.16
CA VAL A 98 3.34 9.24 3.27
C VAL A 98 2.19 9.65 2.35
N ARG A 99 2.13 10.93 1.98
CA ARG A 99 1.11 11.44 1.04
C ARG A 99 1.26 10.80 -0.35
N ILE A 100 0.16 10.29 -0.88
CA ILE A 100 0.11 9.67 -2.21
C ILE A 100 0.02 10.77 -3.27
N LYS A 101 0.94 10.77 -4.23
CA LYS A 101 0.91 11.67 -5.39
C LYS A 101 -0.13 11.22 -6.42
N PHE A 102 -0.13 9.93 -6.74
CA PHE A 102 -1.08 9.30 -7.65
C PHE A 102 -1.10 7.77 -7.45
N VAL A 103 -2.17 7.14 -7.93
CA VAL A 103 -2.34 5.68 -7.89
C VAL A 103 -2.24 5.11 -9.30
N THR A 104 -1.43 4.07 -9.49
CA THR A 104 -1.23 3.39 -10.78
C THR A 104 -1.80 1.96 -10.73
N LYS A 105 -2.28 1.45 -11.87
CA LYS A 105 -2.64 0.04 -12.04
C LYS A 105 -1.43 -0.72 -12.58
N MET A 106 -0.95 -1.71 -11.85
CA MET A 106 0.10 -2.63 -12.31
C MET A 106 -0.50 -3.61 -13.30
N ILE A 107 0.15 -3.76 -14.45
CA ILE A 107 -0.18 -4.74 -15.49
C ILE A 107 1.09 -5.57 -15.68
N VAL A 108 0.96 -6.88 -15.52
CA VAL A 108 2.03 -7.84 -15.86
C VAL A 108 1.81 -8.25 -17.32
N VAL A 109 2.88 -8.25 -18.11
CA VAL A 109 2.91 -8.69 -19.52
C VAL A 109 3.60 -10.04 -19.56
#